data_AF-A0A925GAG9-F1
#
_entry.id   AF-A0A925GAG9-F1
#
_cell.length_a   1.000
_cell.length_b   1.000
_cell.length_c   1.000
_cell.angle_alpha   90.00
_cell.angle_beta   90.00
_cell.angle_gamma   90.00
#
_symmetry.space_group_name_H-M   'P 1'
#
loop_
_entity.id
_entity.type
_entity.pdbx_description
1 polymer ?
#
loop_
_entity_poly.entity_id
_entity_poly.type
_entity_poly.pdbx_seq_one_letter_code
_entity_poly.pdbx_strand_id
1 'polypeptide(L)'
;VNMASASLSYDWKVFNTGLNADYAIDDESALYMTFNISKSLDLGSLGAKDYISLEPTFQLAGATQRITTTEVIPPPQRGGFLPLPLSKKARKPQYREVTTTSFDLLSYNLKLPLAYNRANYAIEATYQGSVLSKAASDSQKIRSFFNLGFYYIF
;
A
#
# COMPACT_ATOMS: atom_id res chain seq x y z
N VAL A 1 -4.06 4.38 -20.03
CA VAL A 1 -3.16 3.95 -18.95
C VAL A 1 -2.19 2.96 -19.53
N ASN A 2 -0.97 3.40 -19.83
CA ASN A 2 0.12 2.50 -20.16
C ASN A 2 0.81 2.10 -18.86
N MET A 3 1.14 0.82 -18.69
CA MET A 3 1.75 0.32 -17.45
C MET A 3 2.90 -0.63 -17.78
N ALA A 4 4.01 -0.48 -17.07
CA ALA A 4 5.12 -1.42 -17.10
C ALA A 4 5.18 -2.16 -15.75
N SER A 5 5.15 -3.48 -15.80
CA SER A 5 5.10 -4.33 -14.60
C SER A 5 6.32 -5.25 -14.53
N ALA A 6 6.84 -5.45 -13.34
CA ALA A 6 7.89 -6.40 -13.03
C ALA A 6 7.54 -7.17 -11.75
N SER A 7 7.76 -8.48 -11.76
CA SER A 7 7.53 -9.35 -10.61
C SER A 7 8.72 -10.24 -10.35
N LEU A 8 9.16 -10.31 -9.10
CA LEU A 8 10.16 -11.26 -8.62
C LEU A 8 9.52 -12.13 -7.54
N SER A 9 9.67 -13.44 -7.66
CA SER A 9 9.24 -14.39 -6.63
C SER A 9 10.37 -15.35 -6.33
N TYR A 10 10.54 -15.70 -5.06
CA TYR A 10 11.57 -16.61 -4.60
C TYR A 10 11.03 -17.53 -3.50
N ASP A 11 11.25 -18.83 -3.68
CA ASP A 11 10.88 -19.89 -2.74
C ASP A 11 12.09 -20.26 -1.88
N TRP A 12 12.00 -19.96 -0.58
CA TRP A 12 13.03 -20.27 0.41
C TRP A 12 12.92 -21.68 0.99
N LYS A 13 12.08 -22.56 0.43
CA LYS A 13 11.65 -23.89 0.93
C LYS A 13 10.81 -23.86 2.21
N VAL A 14 10.98 -22.84 3.05
CA VAL A 14 10.23 -22.65 4.31
C VAL A 14 9.19 -21.53 4.23
N PHE A 15 9.35 -20.61 3.30
CA PHE A 15 8.42 -19.52 3.02
C PHE A 15 8.70 -18.98 1.61
N ASN A 16 7.71 -18.30 1.03
CA ASN A 16 7.80 -17.64 -0.25
C ASN A 16 7.88 -16.14 -0.05
N THR A 17 8.70 -15.46 -0.84
CA THR A 17 8.72 -14.00 -0.92
C THR A 17 8.42 -13.55 -2.34
N GLY A 18 7.67 -12.48 -2.47
CA GLY A 18 7.41 -11.84 -3.75
C GLY A 18 7.55 -10.33 -3.67
N LEU A 19 7.98 -9.73 -4.77
CA LEU A 19 8.04 -8.30 -4.98
C LEU A 19 7.42 -8.01 -6.35
N ASN A 20 6.39 -7.19 -6.37
CA ASN A 20 5.76 -6.69 -7.58
C ASN A 20 5.97 -5.18 -7.65
N ALA A 21 6.30 -4.68 -8.83
CA ALA A 21 6.47 -3.27 -9.13
C ALA A 21 5.71 -2.92 -10.41
N ASP A 22 4.78 -1.99 -10.32
CA ASP A 22 3.96 -1.50 -11.42
C ASP A 22 4.21 0.00 -11.60
N TYR A 23 4.64 0.41 -12.77
CA TYR A 23 4.89 1.80 -13.10
C TYR A 23 3.83 2.29 -14.10
N ALA A 24 3.00 3.22 -13.65
CA ALA A 24 2.01 3.90 -14.49
C ALA A 24 2.71 4.98 -15.34
N ILE A 25 2.61 4.86 -16.66
CA ILE A 25 3.21 5.75 -17.66
C ILE A 25 2.10 6.64 -18.22
N ASP A 26 1.64 7.57 -17.38
CA ASP A 26 0.69 8.63 -17.73
C ASP A 26 1.28 10.00 -17.32
N ASP A 27 0.54 11.10 -17.52
CA ASP A 27 0.99 12.47 -17.18
C ASP A 27 1.35 12.63 -15.69
N GLU A 28 0.79 11.77 -14.83
CA GLU A 28 1.12 11.65 -13.42
C GLU A 28 1.72 10.27 -13.13
N SER A 29 2.96 10.06 -13.57
CA SER A 29 3.61 8.77 -13.40
C SER A 29 3.73 8.38 -11.93
N ALA A 30 3.31 7.17 -11.58
CA ALA A 30 3.37 6.64 -10.22
C ALA A 30 3.95 5.22 -10.23
N LEU A 31 4.83 4.94 -9.27
CA LEU A 31 5.33 3.60 -8.99
C LEU A 31 4.51 2.99 -7.86
N TYR A 32 3.96 1.80 -8.08
CA TYR A 32 3.30 0.97 -7.08
C TYR A 32 4.18 -0.23 -6.79
N MET A 33 4.43 -0.52 -5.52
CA MET A 33 5.23 -1.67 -5.11
C MET A 33 4.51 -2.48 -4.06
N THR A 34 4.52 -3.80 -4.23
CA THR A 34 3.94 -4.74 -3.28
C THR A 34 4.95 -5.81 -2.94
N PHE A 35 5.25 -5.95 -1.66
CA PHE A 35 6.09 -7.02 -1.13
C PHE A 35 5.23 -8.01 -0.35
N ASN A 36 5.41 -9.29 -0.57
CA ASN A 36 4.68 -10.36 0.11
C ASN A 36 5.64 -11.39 0.71
N ILE A 37 5.28 -11.90 1.89
CA ILE A 37 5.86 -13.08 2.52
C ILE A 37 4.71 -14.04 2.81
N SER A 38 4.74 -15.24 2.27
CA SER A 38 3.74 -16.27 2.57
C SER A 38 4.37 -17.59 2.96
N LYS A 39 3.62 -18.45 3.65
CA LYS A 39 4.04 -19.82 3.93
C LYS A 39 2.84 -20.74 3.79
N SER A 40 2.93 -21.70 2.88
CA SER A 40 1.92 -22.75 2.78
C SER A 40 2.13 -23.78 3.88
N LEU A 41 1.08 -24.10 4.61
CA LEU A 41 1.04 -25.10 5.67
C LEU A 41 0.00 -26.15 5.31
N ASP A 42 0.43 -27.40 5.25
CA ASP A 42 -0.47 -28.54 5.20
C ASP A 42 -0.89 -28.88 6.64
N LEU A 43 -2.19 -28.78 6.91
CA LEU A 43 -2.78 -29.09 8.22
C LEU A 43 -3.27 -30.55 8.30
N GLY A 44 -3.08 -31.34 7.24
CA GLY A 44 -3.43 -32.75 7.15
C GLY A 44 -4.81 -32.97 6.53
N SER A 45 -5.42 -34.10 6.86
CA SER A 45 -6.68 -34.56 6.28
C SER A 45 -7.69 -34.96 7.37
N LEU A 46 -8.99 -34.81 7.08
CA LEU A 46 -10.08 -35.33 7.91
C LEU A 46 -10.59 -36.69 7.43
N GLY A 47 -10.27 -37.06 6.18
CA GLY A 47 -10.66 -38.29 5.53
C GLY A 47 -9.62 -38.78 4.53
N ALA A 48 -9.98 -39.81 3.76
CA ALA A 48 -9.05 -40.48 2.86
C ALA A 48 -8.76 -39.71 1.55
N LYS A 49 -9.56 -38.69 1.24
CA LYS A 49 -9.50 -37.94 -0.05
C LYS A 49 -9.71 -36.45 0.16
N ASP A 50 -9.24 -35.93 1.28
CA ASP A 50 -9.25 -34.49 1.54
C ASP A 50 -7.89 -34.01 2.05
N TYR A 51 -7.69 -32.70 2.00
CA TYR A 51 -6.59 -32.01 2.66
C TYR A 51 -7.05 -30.64 3.12
N ILE A 52 -6.47 -30.19 4.23
CA ILE A 52 -6.66 -28.87 4.81
C ILE A 52 -5.35 -28.11 4.64
N SER A 53 -5.42 -26.90 4.10
CA SER A 53 -4.26 -26.02 3.99
C SER A 53 -4.52 -24.66 4.63
N LEU A 54 -3.46 -24.05 5.14
CA LEU A 54 -3.45 -22.69 5.64
C LEU A 54 -2.27 -21.95 5.01
N GLU A 55 -2.51 -20.79 4.41
CA GLU A 55 -1.42 -19.99 3.80
C GLU A 55 -1.34 -18.59 4.41
N PRO A 56 -0.79 -18.43 5.64
CA PRO A 56 -0.53 -17.12 6.19
C PRO A 56 0.32 -16.27 5.24
N THR A 57 -0.18 -15.08 4.93
CA THR A 57 0.47 -14.13 4.03
C THR A 57 0.52 -12.75 4.67
N PHE A 58 1.72 -12.19 4.77
CA PHE A 58 1.95 -10.80 5.11
C PHE A 58 2.30 -10.01 3.86
N GLN A 59 1.68 -8.84 3.69
CA GLN A 59 1.84 -8.01 2.50
C GLN A 59 2.01 -6.54 2.87
N LEU A 60 3.04 -5.92 2.29
CA LEU A 60 3.31 -4.50 2.34
C LEU A 60 3.01 -3.89 0.97
N ALA A 61 2.26 -2.81 0.93
CA ALA A 61 2.03 -2.05 -0.30
C ALA A 61 2.45 -0.60 -0.12
N GLY A 62 3.19 -0.05 -1.08
CA GLY A 62 3.64 1.34 -1.12
C GLY A 62 3.48 1.92 -2.52
N ALA A 63 3.39 3.25 -2.61
CA ALA A 63 3.34 3.92 -3.89
C ALA A 63 3.96 5.31 -3.84
N THR A 64 4.35 5.82 -5.00
CA THR A 64 4.70 7.22 -5.18
C THR A 64 3.47 8.10 -5.08
N GLN A 65 3.52 9.12 -4.22
CA GLN A 65 2.49 10.14 -4.05
C GLN A 65 3.01 11.51 -4.48
N ARG A 66 2.13 12.31 -5.09
CA ARG A 66 2.39 13.69 -5.47
C ARG A 66 1.65 14.60 -4.49
N ILE A 67 2.39 15.38 -3.72
CA ILE A 67 1.84 16.31 -2.73
C ILE A 67 2.12 17.73 -3.21
N THR A 68 1.05 18.50 -3.43
CA THR A 68 1.15 19.93 -3.79
C THR A 68 0.83 20.76 -2.57
N THR A 69 1.83 21.48 -2.07
CA THR A 69 1.71 22.36 -0.91
C THR A 69 1.77 23.82 -1.35
N THR A 70 0.92 24.68 -0.79
CA THR A 70 0.98 26.12 -1.00
C THR A 70 1.80 26.76 0.11
N GLU A 71 2.99 27.25 -0.21
CA GLU A 71 3.86 27.97 0.71
C GLU A 71 3.68 29.49 0.59
N VAL A 72 3.71 30.19 1.72
CA VAL A 72 3.72 31.66 1.75
C VAL A 72 5.15 32.13 1.62
N ILE A 73 5.46 32.90 0.58
CA ILE A 73 6.78 33.51 0.40
C ILE A 73 6.92 34.65 1.42
N PRO A 74 7.86 34.57 2.38
CA PRO A 74 8.10 35.66 3.31
C PRO A 74 8.61 36.88 2.54
N PRO A 75 8.16 38.11 2.86
CA PRO A 75 8.72 39.30 2.25
C PRO A 75 10.22 39.39 2.57
N PRO A 76 11.07 39.84 1.63
CA PRO A 76 12.50 39.93 1.85
C PRO A 76 12.79 40.86 3.05
N GLN A 77 13.51 40.35 4.06
CA GLN A 77 13.98 41.16 5.17
C GLN A 77 14.96 42.21 4.65
N ARG A 78 14.53 43.47 4.61
CA ARG A 78 15.43 44.58 4.33
C ARG A 78 16.22 44.89 5.60
N GLY A 79 17.46 44.41 5.65
CA GLY A 79 18.46 44.93 6.60
C GLY A 79 18.77 46.38 6.24
N GLY A 80 18.36 47.32 7.09
CA GLY A 80 18.60 48.75 6.88
C GLY A 80 18.70 49.47 8.22
N PHE A 81 19.87 50.07 8.46
CA PHE A 81 20.28 50.72 9.72
C PHE A 81 19.71 52.14 9.93
N LEU A 82 18.64 52.53 9.22
CA LEU A 82 18.10 53.91 9.24
C LEU A 82 16.56 53.94 9.22
N PRO A 83 15.91 54.75 10.08
CA PRO A 83 14.46 54.85 10.15
C PRO A 83 13.93 55.80 9.07
N LEU A 84 13.58 55.26 7.91
CA LEU A 84 12.82 56.00 6.88
C LEU A 84 11.31 55.81 7.10
N PRO A 85 10.49 56.88 7.04
CA PRO A 85 9.04 56.77 7.18
C PRO A 85 8.44 56.14 5.91
N LEU A 86 8.27 54.82 5.93
CA LEU A 86 7.74 54.06 4.79
C LEU A 86 6.21 53.97 4.85
N SER A 87 5.59 54.36 3.73
CA SER A 87 4.17 54.16 3.42
C SER A 87 3.73 52.72 3.68
N LYS A 88 2.74 52.54 4.56
CA LYS A 88 2.09 51.24 4.87
C LYS A 88 1.18 50.81 3.71
N LYS A 89 1.71 50.54 2.53
CA LYS A 89 0.98 49.71 1.56
C LYS A 89 1.09 48.26 2.04
N ALA A 90 -0.02 47.73 2.56
CA ALA A 90 -0.12 46.32 2.93
C ALA A 90 0.20 45.47 1.68
N ARG A 91 1.38 44.85 1.66
CA ARG A 91 1.76 43.92 0.60
C ARG A 91 0.94 42.64 0.79
N LYS A 92 0.22 42.23 -0.26
CA LYS A 92 -0.50 40.96 -0.26
C LYS A 92 0.51 39.82 -0.14
N PRO A 93 0.24 38.78 0.67
CA PRO A 93 1.08 37.59 0.72
C PRO A 93 1.20 36.99 -0.68
N GLN A 94 2.42 36.64 -1.08
CA GLN A 94 2.69 35.95 -2.33
C GLN A 94 2.76 34.46 -2.00
N TYR A 95 2.01 33.64 -2.73
CA TYR A 95 1.94 32.20 -2.53
C TYR A 95 2.72 31.50 -3.65
N ARG A 96 3.39 30.39 -3.31
CA ARG A 96 4.05 29.50 -4.27
C ARG A 96 3.52 28.08 -4.07
N GLU A 97 3.09 27.45 -5.14
CA GLU A 97 2.82 26.01 -5.13
C GLU A 97 4.13 25.26 -5.30
N VAL A 98 4.39 24.33 -4.39
CA VAL A 98 5.53 23.40 -4.43
C VAL A 98 4.95 22.00 -4.53
N THR A 99 5.19 21.36 -5.66
CA THR A 99 4.88 19.95 -5.87
C THR A 99 6.11 19.13 -5.50
N THR A 100 5.93 18.17 -4.58
CA THR A 100 6.94 17.18 -4.22
C THR A 100 6.40 15.79 -4.50
N THR A 101 7.29 14.92 -4.98
CA THR A 101 6.99 13.51 -5.23
C THR A 101 7.75 12.67 -4.21
N SER A 102 7.04 11.92 -3.38
CA SER A 102 7.61 11.03 -2.35
C SER A 102 7.13 9.60 -2.55
N PHE A 103 7.90 8.62 -2.09
CA PHE A 103 7.42 7.23 -2.00
C PHE A 103 6.94 6.98 -0.58
N ASP A 104 5.70 6.55 -0.45
CA ASP A 104 5.05 6.33 0.83
C ASP A 104 4.49 4.91 0.92
N LEU A 105 4.72 4.27 2.06
CA LEU A 105 4.06 3.01 2.35
C LEU A 105 2.57 3.29 2.57
N LEU A 106 1.68 2.50 1.96
CA LEU A 106 0.23 2.69 1.99
C LEU A 106 -0.46 1.77 2.99
N SER A 107 -0.06 0.50 3.03
CA SER A 107 -0.75 -0.49 3.87
C SER A 107 0.11 -1.67 4.29
N TYR A 108 -0.31 -2.26 5.41
CA TYR A 108 0.14 -3.51 5.96
C TYR A 108 -1.05 -4.46 6.00
N ASN A 109 -0.93 -5.63 5.37
CA ASN A 109 -2.01 -6.59 5.26
C ASN A 109 -1.56 -7.96 5.78
N LEU A 110 -2.40 -8.60 6.57
CA LEU A 110 -2.25 -9.98 7.01
C LEU A 110 -3.45 -10.77 6.48
N LYS A 111 -3.20 -11.83 5.71
CA LYS A 111 -4.22 -12.74 5.19
C LYS A 111 -3.99 -14.14 5.78
N LEU A 112 -5.06 -14.77 6.21
CA LEU A 112 -5.11 -16.13 6.76
C LEU A 112 -6.21 -16.92 6.03
N PRO A 113 -5.94 -17.38 4.79
CA PRO A 113 -6.78 -18.29 4.04
C PRO A 113 -6.64 -19.71 4.59
N LEU A 114 -7.75 -20.29 5.01
CA LEU A 114 -7.91 -21.69 5.38
C LEU A 114 -8.75 -22.38 4.31
N ALA A 115 -8.20 -23.40 3.66
CA ALA A 115 -8.91 -24.15 2.62
C ALA A 115 -9.07 -25.62 3.01
N TYR A 116 -10.26 -26.15 2.80
CA TYR A 116 -10.56 -27.58 2.85
C TYR A 116 -10.87 -28.04 1.42
N ASN A 117 -10.09 -28.98 0.91
CA ASN A 117 -10.21 -29.47 -0.46
C ASN A 117 -10.55 -30.95 -0.43
N ARG A 118 -11.59 -31.37 -1.17
CA ARG A 118 -12.01 -32.77 -1.27
C ARG A 118 -12.56 -33.08 -2.65
N ALA A 119 -11.86 -33.96 -3.39
CA ALA A 119 -12.25 -34.51 -4.70
C ALA A 119 -12.86 -33.47 -5.68
N ASN A 120 -14.15 -33.19 -5.54
CA ASN A 120 -14.94 -32.36 -6.46
C ASN A 120 -15.40 -31.04 -5.82
N TYR A 121 -15.04 -30.75 -4.57
CA TYR A 121 -15.37 -29.47 -3.93
C TYR A 121 -14.24 -28.94 -3.05
N ALA A 122 -14.22 -27.62 -2.89
CA ALA A 122 -13.34 -26.92 -1.97
C ALA A 122 -14.12 -25.86 -1.19
N ILE A 123 -13.81 -25.72 0.08
CA ILE A 123 -14.36 -24.69 0.97
C ILE A 123 -13.18 -23.83 1.41
N GLU A 124 -13.32 -22.52 1.31
CA GLU A 124 -12.30 -21.57 1.74
C GLU A 124 -12.88 -20.60 2.76
N ALA A 125 -12.16 -20.36 3.85
CA ALA A 125 -12.44 -19.34 4.83
C ALA A 125 -11.20 -18.46 4.99
N THR A 126 -11.32 -17.20 4.61
CA THR A 126 -10.19 -16.27 4.55
C THR A 126 -10.44 -15.08 5.46
N TYR A 127 -9.60 -14.95 6.49
CA TYR A 127 -9.55 -13.75 7.32
C TYR A 127 -8.45 -12.82 6.81
N GLN A 128 -8.76 -11.53 6.65
CA GLN A 128 -7.78 -10.51 6.27
C GLN A 128 -7.87 -9.31 7.21
N GLY A 129 -6.75 -8.96 7.85
CA GLY A 129 -6.57 -7.70 8.55
C GLY A 129 -5.75 -6.71 7.70
N SER A 130 -6.16 -5.45 7.66
CA SER A 130 -5.49 -4.39 6.91
C SER A 130 -5.34 -3.16 7.80
N VAL A 131 -4.13 -2.58 7.82
CA VAL A 131 -3.83 -1.31 8.47
C VAL A 131 -3.30 -0.35 7.42
N LEU A 132 -3.97 0.79 7.27
CA LEU A 132 -3.51 1.88 6.42
C LEU A 132 -2.44 2.70 7.15
N SER A 133 -1.41 3.10 6.42
CA SER A 133 -0.39 4.01 6.95
C SER A 133 -0.97 5.42 7.13
N LYS A 134 -0.21 6.30 7.80
CA LYS A 134 -0.56 7.72 7.90
C LYS A 134 -0.62 8.42 6.54
N ALA A 135 0.20 7.98 5.58
CA ALA A 135 0.20 8.53 4.23
C ALA A 135 -1.04 8.11 3.42
N ALA A 136 -1.80 7.11 3.87
CA ALA A 136 -3.02 6.65 3.21
C ALA A 136 -4.30 6.96 4.01
N SER A 137 -4.20 7.22 5.32
CA SER A 137 -5.34 7.51 6.19
C SER A 137 -4.89 8.16 7.50
N ASP A 138 -5.56 9.24 7.92
CA ASP A 138 -5.33 9.89 9.23
C ASP A 138 -5.65 8.98 10.42
N SER A 139 -6.46 7.94 10.21
CA SER A 139 -6.82 6.96 11.23
C SER A 139 -6.16 5.61 10.96
N GLN A 140 -5.26 5.19 11.85
CA GLN A 140 -4.58 3.89 11.82
C GLN A 140 -5.44 2.78 12.44
N LYS A 141 -6.71 2.70 12.05
CA LYS A 141 -7.61 1.64 12.52
C LYS A 141 -7.40 0.37 11.70
N ILE A 142 -7.42 -0.78 12.39
CA ILE A 142 -7.44 -2.09 11.73
C ILE A 142 -8.80 -2.25 11.03
N ARG A 143 -8.76 -2.62 9.76
CA ARG A 143 -9.92 -3.06 8.99
C ARG A 143 -9.83 -4.57 8.80
N SER A 144 -10.86 -5.28 9.24
CA SER A 144 -10.94 -6.73 9.09
C SER A 144 -11.96 -7.12 8.04
N PHE A 145 -11.61 -8.10 7.23
CA PHE A 145 -12.44 -8.67 6.18
C PHE A 145 -12.49 -10.18 6.39
N PHE A 146 -13.66 -10.77 6.22
CA PHE A 146 -13.85 -12.20 6.29
C PHE A 146 -14.57 -12.65 5.02
N ASN A 147 -13.99 -13.62 4.33
CA ASN A 147 -14.49 -14.15 3.07
C ASN A 147 -14.72 -15.65 3.22
N LEU A 148 -15.84 -16.13 2.66
CA LEU A 148 -16.15 -17.54 2.55
C LEU A 148 -16.34 -17.89 1.08
N GLY A 149 -15.66 -18.93 0.62
CA GLY A 149 -15.73 -19.45 -0.74
C GLY A 149 -16.16 -20.90 -0.75
N PHE A 150 -16.96 -21.27 -1.75
CA PHE A 150 -17.30 -22.66 -2.05
C PHE A 150 -17.09 -22.89 -3.54
N TYR A 151 -16.30 -23.89 -3.89
CA TYR A 151 -15.97 -24.25 -5.25
C TYR A 151 -16.41 -25.68 -5.50
N TYR A 152 -17.02 -25.94 -6.66
CA TYR A 152 -17.44 -27.28 -7.07
C TYR A 152 -17.03 -27.51 -8.53
N ILE A 153 -16.42 -28.67 -8.79
CA ILE A 153 -16.00 -29.10 -10.12
C ILE A 153 -16.85 -30.33 -10.50
N PHE A 154 -17.52 -30.21 -11.64
CA PHE A 154 -18.42 -31.23 -12.20
C PHE A 154 -17.65 -32.34 -12.92
#